data_AF-A0A2V6DPB2-F1
#
_entry.id   AF-A0A2V6DPB2-F1
#
_cell.length_a   1.000
_cell.length_b   1.000
_cell.length_c   1.000
_cell.angle_alpha   90.00
_cell.angle_beta   90.00
_cell.angle_gamma   90.00
#
_symmetry.space_group_name_H-M   'P 1'
#
loop_
_entity.id
_entity.type
_entity.pdbx_description
1 polymer ?
#
loop_
_entity_poly.entity_id
_entity_poly.type
_entity_poly.pdbx_seq_one_letter_code
_entity_poly.pdbx_strand_id
1 'polypeptide(L)'
;MSTPHIAGSAAVLLNLHSDWSPAQVKSGLVNRADLVIKDAVTGTHDVGPTAQGGGRENLSVAADATTWMDPVSASFGRVTVGHPTSVSITLSNPTGTDETFDVSVTKFTPSTFGNTVPLAYNAGTLTAGDDRITVPASVTVPANGSTTMTVTVNSGHGDVVQGWINLDGDGGNDLHLAYYAIVGR
;
A
#
# COMPACT_ATOMS: atom_id res chain seq x y z
N MET A 1 -13.65 4.07 -17.65
CA MET A 1 -14.80 3.73 -16.79
C MET A 1 -14.45 3.60 -15.29
N SER A 2 -13.19 3.41 -14.88
CA SER A 2 -12.82 3.30 -13.45
C SER A 2 -12.82 4.64 -12.69
N THR A 3 -12.33 5.72 -13.30
CA THR A 3 -12.32 7.06 -12.68
C THR A 3 -13.68 7.51 -12.13
N PRO A 4 -14.82 7.41 -12.85
CA PRO A 4 -16.11 7.79 -12.29
C PRO A 4 -16.58 6.89 -11.13
N HIS A 5 -16.13 5.63 -11.03
CA HIS A 5 -16.43 4.79 -9.85
C HIS A 5 -15.73 5.33 -8.61
N ILE A 6 -14.43 5.62 -8.70
CA ILE A 6 -13.68 6.22 -7.58
C ILE A 6 -14.25 7.59 -7.19
N ALA A 7 -14.67 8.41 -8.15
CA ALA A 7 -15.32 9.69 -7.87
C ALA A 7 -16.67 9.52 -7.16
N GLY A 8 -17.49 8.54 -7.57
CA GLY A 8 -18.74 8.18 -6.90
C GLY A 8 -18.50 7.68 -5.46
N SER A 9 -17.51 6.81 -5.28
CA SER A 9 -17.09 6.32 -3.96
C SER A 9 -16.65 7.47 -3.04
N ALA A 10 -15.84 8.40 -3.55
CA ALA A 10 -15.44 9.59 -2.79
C ALA A 10 -16.64 10.46 -2.39
N ALA A 11 -17.64 10.62 -3.26
CA ALA A 11 -18.86 11.35 -2.95
C ALA A 11 -19.69 10.67 -1.86
N VAL A 12 -19.78 9.33 -1.89
CA VAL A 12 -20.45 8.55 -0.81
C VAL A 12 -19.70 8.73 0.51
N LEU A 13 -18.37 8.62 0.52
CA LEU A 13 -17.57 8.82 1.72
C LEU A 13 -17.77 10.21 2.32
N LEU A 14 -17.76 11.27 1.50
CA LEU A 14 -18.01 12.64 1.98
C LEU A 14 -19.45 12.87 2.48
N ASN A 15 -20.43 12.10 1.97
CA ASN A 15 -21.79 12.15 2.49
C ASN A 15 -21.92 11.47 3.87
N LEU A 16 -21.17 10.39 4.09
CA LEU A 16 -21.13 9.68 5.39
C LEU A 16 -20.26 10.41 6.41
N HIS A 17 -19.16 11.01 5.95
CA HIS A 17 -18.11 11.64 6.76
C HIS A 17 -17.78 13.03 6.23
N SER A 18 -18.71 13.97 6.45
CA SER A 18 -18.60 15.34 5.90
C SER A 18 -17.40 16.15 6.40
N ASP A 19 -16.77 15.68 7.48
CA ASP A 19 -15.58 16.25 8.10
C ASP A 19 -14.26 15.69 7.53
N TRP A 20 -14.32 14.61 6.74
CA TRP A 20 -13.12 14.04 6.14
C TRP A 20 -12.47 14.98 5.12
N SER A 21 -11.16 15.17 5.25
CA SER A 21 -10.36 15.89 4.27
C SER A 21 -10.14 15.04 3.00
N PRO A 22 -9.80 15.66 1.86
CA PRO A 22 -9.47 14.93 0.64
C PRO A 22 -8.35 13.88 0.82
N ALA A 23 -7.38 14.15 1.71
CA ALA A 23 -6.32 13.19 2.03
C ALA A 23 -6.85 11.96 2.79
N GLN A 24 -7.79 12.17 3.72
CA GLN A 24 -8.44 11.09 4.47
C GLN A 24 -9.31 10.24 3.56
N VAL A 25 -10.11 10.85 2.69
CA VAL A 25 -10.87 10.15 1.64
C VAL A 25 -9.95 9.32 0.75
N LYS A 26 -8.84 9.90 0.29
CA LYS A 26 -7.85 9.17 -0.52
C LYS A 26 -7.23 8.00 0.24
N SER A 27 -6.84 8.19 1.49
CA SER A 27 -6.25 7.11 2.30
C SER A 27 -7.26 5.99 2.57
N GLY A 28 -8.50 6.33 2.91
CA GLY A 28 -9.58 5.35 3.07
C GLY A 28 -9.78 4.48 1.84
N LEU A 29 -9.77 5.08 0.64
CA LEU A 29 -9.93 4.34 -0.63
C LEU A 29 -8.70 3.54 -1.05
N VAL A 30 -7.49 4.05 -0.81
CA VAL A 30 -6.25 3.44 -1.32
C VAL A 30 -5.71 2.37 -0.38
N ASN A 31 -5.65 2.66 0.92
CA ASN A 31 -4.96 1.81 1.88
C ASN A 31 -5.81 0.64 2.38
N ARG A 32 -7.11 0.60 2.04
CA ARG A 32 -8.04 -0.49 2.36
C ARG A 32 -8.57 -1.22 1.10
N ALA A 33 -7.89 -1.03 -0.03
CA ALA A 33 -8.29 -1.63 -1.30
C ALA A 33 -7.92 -3.14 -1.36
N ASP A 34 -8.76 -3.98 -1.94
CA ASP A 34 -8.51 -5.42 -1.98
C ASP A 34 -7.38 -5.77 -2.97
N LEU A 35 -6.37 -6.54 -2.53
CA LEU A 35 -5.32 -7.12 -3.37
C LEU A 35 -5.77 -8.41 -4.09
N VAL A 36 -6.96 -8.38 -4.68
CA VAL A 36 -7.60 -9.53 -5.35
C VAL A 36 -7.44 -9.53 -6.87
N ILE A 37 -6.71 -8.56 -7.42
CA ILE A 37 -6.54 -8.40 -8.86
C ILE A 37 -5.62 -9.49 -9.40
N LYS A 38 -6.10 -10.19 -10.43
CA LYS A 38 -5.33 -11.15 -11.21
C LYS A 38 -5.06 -10.63 -12.61
N ASP A 39 -4.04 -11.19 -13.25
CA ASP A 39 -3.64 -10.81 -14.60
C ASP A 39 -4.82 -10.93 -15.58
N ALA A 40 -4.88 -10.04 -16.57
CA ALA A 40 -6.00 -9.96 -17.49
C ALA A 40 -5.98 -11.03 -18.60
N VAL A 41 -4.95 -11.89 -18.66
CA VAL A 41 -4.73 -12.84 -19.76
C VAL A 41 -5.22 -14.23 -19.38
N THR A 42 -4.74 -14.74 -18.25
CA THR A 42 -5.10 -16.06 -17.73
C THR A 42 -5.98 -15.96 -16.49
N GLY A 43 -5.97 -14.84 -15.77
CA GLY A 43 -6.74 -14.65 -14.54
C GLY A 43 -6.19 -15.45 -13.36
N THR A 44 -4.91 -15.85 -13.40
CA THR A 44 -4.33 -16.80 -12.44
C THR A 44 -3.19 -16.21 -11.62
N HIS A 45 -2.53 -15.17 -12.12
CA HIS A 45 -1.31 -14.63 -11.53
C HIS A 45 -1.56 -13.28 -10.83
N ASP A 46 -0.74 -12.96 -9.83
CA ASP A 46 -0.82 -11.68 -9.14
C ASP A 46 -0.38 -10.54 -10.05
N VAL A 47 -0.82 -9.32 -9.72
CA VAL A 47 -0.47 -8.09 -10.45
C VAL A 47 0.38 -7.19 -9.56
N GLY A 48 1.38 -6.52 -10.13
CA GLY A 48 2.28 -5.67 -9.34
C GLY A 48 1.70 -4.31 -8.97
N PRO A 49 2.29 -3.63 -7.97
CA PRO A 49 1.80 -2.32 -7.50
C PRO A 49 1.87 -1.25 -8.59
N THR A 50 2.76 -1.38 -9.58
CA THR A 50 2.83 -0.45 -10.72
C THR A 50 1.64 -0.54 -11.67
N ALA A 51 0.88 -1.64 -11.63
CA ALA A 51 -0.32 -1.83 -12.45
C ALA A 51 -1.62 -1.66 -11.65
N GLN A 52 -1.66 -2.03 -10.36
CA GLN A 52 -2.86 -1.93 -9.53
C GLN A 52 -2.83 -0.87 -8.41
N GLY A 53 -1.69 -0.25 -8.14
CA GLY A 53 -1.54 0.68 -7.03
C GLY A 53 -1.83 0.01 -5.68
N GLY A 54 -2.75 0.60 -4.91
CA GLY A 54 -3.23 0.05 -3.64
C GLY A 54 -4.15 -1.16 -3.80
N GLY A 55 -4.65 -1.47 -5.00
CA GLY A 55 -5.58 -2.59 -5.23
C GLY A 55 -6.93 -2.13 -5.78
N ARG A 56 -7.93 -3.02 -5.75
CA ARG A 56 -9.30 -2.72 -6.16
C ARG A 56 -10.04 -2.02 -5.01
N GLU A 57 -10.77 -0.94 -5.28
CA GLU A 57 -11.46 -0.23 -4.20
C GLU A 57 -12.49 -1.13 -3.50
N ASN A 58 -12.62 -0.95 -2.19
CA ASN A 58 -13.65 -1.59 -1.39
C ASN A 58 -14.37 -0.51 -0.58
N LEU A 59 -15.44 0.03 -1.15
CA LEU A 59 -16.15 1.17 -0.55
C LEU A 59 -16.74 0.84 0.83
N SER A 60 -17.22 -0.39 1.04
CA SER A 60 -17.73 -0.81 2.35
C SER A 60 -16.66 -0.72 3.43
N VAL A 61 -15.46 -1.24 3.17
CA VAL A 61 -14.35 -1.19 4.14
C VAL A 61 -13.82 0.24 4.29
N ALA A 62 -13.76 1.00 3.19
CA ALA A 62 -13.35 2.41 3.23
C ALA A 62 -14.33 3.31 4.00
N ALA A 63 -15.62 2.94 4.07
CA ALA A 63 -16.63 3.71 4.79
C ALA A 63 -16.50 3.59 6.32
N ASP A 64 -15.99 2.46 6.82
CA ASP A 64 -15.82 2.21 8.27
C ASP A 64 -14.39 2.49 8.75
N ALA A 65 -13.61 3.18 7.92
CA ALA A 65 -12.21 3.44 8.15
C ALA A 65 -12.04 4.26 9.46
N THR A 66 -10.91 4.08 10.18
CA THR A 66 -10.61 4.81 11.43
C THR A 66 -9.19 5.36 11.52
N THR A 67 -8.29 4.98 10.60
CA THR A 67 -6.86 5.31 10.64
C THR A 67 -6.29 5.58 9.25
N TRP A 68 -5.59 6.71 9.09
CA TRP A 68 -5.13 7.22 7.78
C TRP A 68 -3.62 7.19 7.63
N MET A 69 -3.16 7.05 6.39
CA MET A 69 -1.76 7.18 5.99
C MET A 69 -1.54 8.39 5.08
N ASP A 70 -0.50 9.15 5.35
CA ASP A 70 0.00 10.19 4.45
C ASP A 70 1.54 10.16 4.38
N PRO A 71 2.14 9.88 3.21
CA PRO A 71 1.49 9.55 1.93
C PRO A 71 0.86 8.15 1.91
N VAL A 72 -0.09 7.94 0.98
CA VAL A 72 -0.80 6.65 0.78
C VAL A 72 0.03 5.60 0.03
N SER A 73 1.26 5.92 -0.38
CA SER A 73 2.20 5.02 -1.06
C SER A 73 3.63 5.50 -0.84
N ALA A 74 4.59 4.57 -0.77
CA ALA A 74 6.02 4.90 -0.65
C ALA A 74 6.74 4.81 -2.00
N SER A 75 7.09 5.95 -2.58
CA SER A 75 7.90 6.00 -3.80
C SER A 75 9.30 6.53 -3.50
N PHE A 76 10.31 5.74 -3.83
CA PHE A 76 11.72 6.07 -3.56
C PHE A 76 12.46 6.56 -4.82
N GLY A 77 11.85 6.41 -6.00
CA GLY A 77 12.53 6.68 -7.26
C GLY A 77 13.78 5.82 -7.43
N ARG A 78 14.91 6.47 -7.76
CA ARG A 78 16.22 5.81 -7.90
C ARG A 78 16.97 5.84 -6.57
N VAL A 79 17.27 4.66 -6.04
CA VAL A 79 18.09 4.45 -4.85
C VAL A 79 19.51 4.12 -5.28
N THR A 80 20.48 4.84 -4.74
CA THR A 80 21.89 4.61 -5.04
C THR A 80 22.41 3.42 -4.26
N VAL A 81 23.15 2.51 -4.91
CA VAL A 81 23.77 1.36 -4.24
C VAL A 81 24.66 1.85 -3.10
N GLY A 82 24.61 1.16 -1.95
CA GLY A 82 25.32 1.54 -0.74
C GLY A 82 24.72 2.72 0.04
N HIS A 83 23.65 3.37 -0.45
CA HIS A 83 22.96 4.48 0.22
C HIS A 83 21.49 4.16 0.50
N PRO A 84 21.15 3.62 1.70
CA PRO A 84 19.76 3.39 2.08
C PRO A 84 18.95 4.69 1.98
N THR A 85 17.70 4.57 1.53
CA THR A 85 16.80 5.72 1.35
C THR A 85 15.51 5.46 2.11
N SER A 86 15.05 6.47 2.85
CA SER A 86 13.86 6.35 3.70
C SER A 86 12.76 7.31 3.29
N VAL A 87 11.51 6.89 3.48
CA VAL A 87 10.30 7.71 3.39
C VAL A 87 9.56 7.60 4.72
N SER A 88 9.12 8.73 5.25
CA SER A 88 8.28 8.79 6.44
C SER A 88 6.81 8.75 6.06
N ILE A 89 6.06 7.87 6.68
CA ILE A 89 4.62 7.69 6.52
C ILE A 89 3.98 8.10 7.84
N THR A 90 3.13 9.14 7.79
CA THR A 90 2.36 9.56 8.96
C THR A 90 1.12 8.69 9.06
N LEU A 91 0.92 8.06 10.21
CA LEU A 91 -0.33 7.42 10.56
C LEU A 91 -1.10 8.30 11.53
N SER A 92 -2.38 8.57 11.25
CA SER A 92 -3.25 9.37 12.12
C SER A 92 -4.47 8.58 12.56
N ASN A 93 -4.81 8.71 13.84
CA ASN A 93 -5.95 8.07 14.48
C ASN A 93 -6.79 9.14 15.20
N PRO A 94 -7.90 9.62 14.61
CA PRO A 94 -8.81 10.57 15.26
C PRO A 94 -9.72 9.93 16.33
N THR A 95 -9.65 8.60 16.54
CA THR A 95 -10.53 7.94 17.51
C THR A 95 -10.05 8.15 18.95
N GLY A 96 -10.93 7.81 19.92
CA GLY A 96 -10.64 7.94 21.35
C GLY A 96 -9.80 6.81 21.94
N THR A 97 -9.34 5.86 21.13
CA THR A 97 -8.58 4.68 21.57
C THR A 97 -7.29 4.54 20.77
N ASP A 98 -6.21 4.11 21.42
CA ASP A 98 -4.96 3.79 20.74
C ASP A 98 -5.19 2.63 19.76
N GLU A 99 -4.54 2.69 18.61
CA GLU A 99 -4.57 1.63 17.60
C GLU A 99 -3.17 1.07 17.43
N THR A 100 -3.00 -0.25 17.53
CA THR A 100 -1.71 -0.91 17.28
C THR A 100 -1.82 -1.81 16.06
N PHE A 101 -0.82 -1.69 15.19
CA PHE A 101 -0.70 -2.50 13.99
C PHE A 101 0.50 -3.42 14.06
N ASP A 102 0.31 -4.69 13.74
CA ASP A 102 1.40 -5.60 13.40
C ASP A 102 1.78 -5.39 11.93
N VAL A 103 3.08 -5.22 11.68
CA VAL A 103 3.59 -4.81 10.37
C VAL A 103 4.29 -5.96 9.68
N SER A 104 3.90 -6.23 8.44
CA SER A 104 4.54 -7.22 7.58
C SER A 104 4.85 -6.66 6.20
N VAL A 105 5.75 -7.32 5.46
CA VAL A 105 6.12 -6.94 4.10
C VAL A 105 5.72 -8.05 3.14
N THR A 106 5.14 -7.68 2.01
CA THR A 106 4.91 -8.55 0.87
C THR A 106 5.74 -8.04 -0.30
N LYS A 107 6.54 -8.91 -0.92
CA LYS A 107 7.32 -8.64 -2.11
C LYS A 107 6.56 -9.09 -3.35
N PHE A 108 6.59 -8.28 -4.40
CA PHE A 108 6.13 -8.65 -5.72
C PHE A 108 7.31 -8.91 -6.66
N THR A 109 7.30 -10.06 -7.32
CA THR A 109 8.30 -10.45 -8.32
C THR A 109 7.65 -10.60 -9.69
N PRO A 110 7.94 -9.71 -10.67
CA PRO A 110 7.40 -9.83 -12.02
C PRO A 110 7.82 -11.14 -12.69
N SER A 111 6.91 -11.74 -13.46
CA SER A 111 7.16 -12.95 -14.24
C SER A 111 6.27 -12.99 -15.48
N THR A 112 6.79 -13.46 -16.60
CA THR A 112 5.98 -13.73 -17.81
C THR A 112 5.42 -15.16 -17.84
N PHE A 113 5.75 -15.98 -16.83
CA PHE A 113 5.34 -17.39 -16.73
C PHE A 113 5.61 -18.16 -18.03
N GLY A 114 6.85 -18.06 -18.54
CA GLY A 114 7.24 -18.69 -19.80
C GLY A 114 6.57 -18.07 -21.04
N ASN A 115 6.32 -16.76 -21.01
CA ASN A 115 5.60 -15.98 -22.04
C ASN A 115 4.09 -16.30 -22.16
N THR A 116 3.51 -16.97 -21.17
CA THR A 116 2.05 -17.14 -21.08
C THR A 116 1.34 -15.81 -20.84
N VAL A 117 1.99 -14.90 -20.09
CA VAL A 117 1.49 -13.54 -19.86
C VAL A 117 2.52 -12.52 -20.37
N PRO A 118 2.15 -11.63 -21.31
CA PRO A 118 3.03 -10.55 -21.74
C PRO A 118 3.41 -9.61 -20.60
N LEU A 119 4.66 -9.12 -20.61
CA LEU A 119 5.18 -8.22 -19.58
C LEU A 119 4.34 -6.94 -19.37
N ALA A 120 3.63 -6.50 -20.42
CA ALA A 120 2.74 -5.34 -20.38
C ALA A 120 1.59 -5.46 -19.35
N TYR A 121 1.21 -6.69 -18.96
CA TYR A 121 0.18 -6.93 -17.95
C TYR A 121 0.72 -6.95 -16.52
N ASN A 122 2.06 -6.81 -16.33
CA ASN A 122 2.72 -6.74 -15.04
C ASN A 122 2.32 -7.90 -14.08
N ALA A 123 2.21 -9.11 -14.63
CA ALA A 123 1.93 -10.30 -13.85
C ALA A 123 3.17 -10.75 -13.06
N GLY A 124 2.95 -11.47 -11.97
CA GLY A 124 4.02 -11.96 -11.11
C GLY A 124 3.50 -12.76 -9.93
N THR A 125 4.35 -12.88 -8.91
CA THR A 125 4.05 -13.61 -7.68
C THR A 125 4.27 -12.75 -6.45
N LEU A 126 3.35 -12.87 -5.50
CA LEU A 126 3.51 -12.31 -4.15
C LEU A 126 4.20 -13.32 -3.23
N THR A 127 5.19 -12.85 -2.48
CA THR A 127 5.89 -13.64 -1.46
C THR A 127 6.04 -12.83 -0.18
N ALA A 128 6.01 -13.50 0.98
CA ALA A 128 6.24 -12.84 2.25
C ALA A 128 7.70 -12.38 2.40
N GLY A 129 7.88 -11.19 2.98
CA GLY A 129 9.17 -10.56 3.25
C GLY A 129 9.84 -9.91 2.03
N ASP A 130 10.67 -8.91 2.32
CA ASP A 130 11.68 -8.38 1.40
C ASP A 130 12.86 -7.90 2.26
N ASP A 131 14.02 -8.56 2.16
CA ASP A 131 15.25 -8.19 2.91
C ASP A 131 15.78 -6.80 2.52
N ARG A 132 15.33 -6.29 1.38
CA ARG A 132 15.64 -4.94 0.90
C ARG A 132 14.75 -3.87 1.56
N ILE A 133 13.73 -4.25 2.33
CA ILE A 133 12.83 -3.31 3.01
C ILE A 133 13.01 -3.42 4.51
N THR A 134 13.17 -2.29 5.18
CA THR A 134 13.16 -2.19 6.64
C THR A 134 12.00 -1.32 7.08
N VAL A 135 11.16 -1.90 7.94
CA VAL A 135 10.01 -1.29 8.61
C VAL A 135 10.01 -1.75 10.07
N PRO A 136 9.41 -1.00 11.01
CA PRO A 136 9.18 -1.51 12.36
C PRO A 136 8.28 -2.76 12.30
N ALA A 137 8.40 -3.65 13.30
CA ALA A 137 7.57 -4.85 13.39
C ALA A 137 6.15 -4.54 13.87
N SER A 138 5.97 -3.44 14.61
CA SER A 138 4.66 -2.93 15.04
C SER A 138 4.67 -1.41 15.10
N VAL A 139 3.49 -0.80 14.98
CA VAL A 139 3.29 0.64 15.07
C VAL A 139 2.05 0.94 15.89
N THR A 140 2.19 1.73 16.95
CA THR A 140 1.05 2.22 17.75
C THR A 140 0.77 3.68 17.42
N VAL A 141 -0.48 3.97 17.04
CA VAL A 141 -1.01 5.32 16.78
C VAL A 141 -1.88 5.73 17.97
N PRO A 142 -1.48 6.76 18.74
CA PRO A 142 -2.22 7.14 19.94
C PRO A 142 -3.60 7.70 19.60
N ALA A 143 -4.54 7.56 20.53
CA ALA A 143 -5.86 8.17 20.49
C ALA A 143 -5.77 9.68 20.20
N ASN A 144 -6.62 10.17 19.29
CA ASN A 144 -6.67 11.57 18.84
C ASN A 144 -5.30 12.11 18.39
N GLY A 145 -4.45 11.25 17.84
CA GLY A 145 -3.04 11.55 17.60
C GLY A 145 -2.49 10.96 16.31
N SER A 146 -1.17 11.07 16.17
CA SER A 146 -0.46 10.53 15.03
C SER A 146 0.90 9.99 15.45
N THR A 147 1.43 9.09 14.62
CA THR A 147 2.79 8.54 14.73
C THR A 147 3.41 8.47 13.35
N THR A 148 4.74 8.33 13.29
CA THR A 148 5.45 8.19 12.02
C THR A 148 6.05 6.79 11.90
N MET A 149 5.68 6.08 10.85
CA MET A 149 6.36 4.86 10.42
C MET A 149 7.42 5.24 9.39
N THR A 150 8.67 4.81 9.62
CA THR A 150 9.74 4.99 8.64
C THR A 150 9.89 3.73 7.80
N VAL A 151 9.81 3.88 6.48
CA VAL A 151 10.05 2.80 5.51
C VAL A 151 11.38 3.06 4.84
N THR A 152 12.29 2.08 4.87
CA THR A 152 13.63 2.21 4.29
C THR A 152 13.86 1.15 3.22
N VAL A 153 14.36 1.57 2.06
CA VAL A 153 14.93 0.68 1.04
C VAL A 153 16.42 0.53 1.29
N ASN A 154 16.85 -0.69 1.60
CA ASN A 154 18.24 -1.08 1.72
C ASN A 154 18.87 -1.22 0.33
N SER A 155 20.09 -0.72 0.18
CA SER A 155 20.73 -0.48 -1.11
C SER A 155 21.79 -1.54 -1.49
N GLY A 156 21.59 -2.78 -1.04
CA GLY A 156 22.56 -3.88 -1.22
C GLY A 156 22.54 -4.58 -2.58
N HIS A 157 21.45 -4.46 -3.35
CA HIS A 157 21.24 -5.19 -4.61
C HIS A 157 20.69 -4.29 -5.70
N GLY A 158 21.22 -4.37 -6.92
CA GLY A 158 20.74 -3.60 -8.06
C GLY A 158 19.56 -4.28 -8.75
N ASP A 159 18.32 -3.87 -8.45
CA ASP A 159 17.10 -4.20 -9.21
C ASP A 159 15.90 -3.35 -8.73
N VAL A 160 14.71 -3.63 -9.27
CA VAL A 160 13.42 -3.11 -8.80
C VAL A 160 13.03 -3.75 -7.46
N VAL A 161 12.61 -2.91 -6.53
CA VAL A 161 12.07 -3.27 -5.22
C VAL A 161 10.61 -2.82 -5.20
N GLN A 162 9.68 -3.76 -5.08
CA GLN A 162 8.25 -3.43 -5.13
C GLN A 162 7.39 -4.45 -4.40
N GLY A 163 6.26 -3.97 -3.87
CA GLY A 163 5.31 -4.79 -3.12
C GLY A 163 4.45 -3.92 -2.22
N TRP A 164 4.05 -4.48 -1.08
CA TRP A 164 3.22 -3.82 -0.07
C TRP A 164 3.78 -4.00 1.33
N ILE A 165 3.58 -2.99 2.18
CA ILE A 165 3.72 -3.10 3.63
C ILE A 165 2.31 -3.21 4.18
N ASN A 166 2.00 -4.29 4.87
CA ASN A 166 0.69 -4.56 5.44
C ASN A 166 0.72 -4.25 6.93
N LEU A 167 -0.35 -3.64 7.42
CA LEU A 167 -0.57 -3.29 8.80
C LEU A 167 -1.86 -3.97 9.21
N ASP A 168 -1.74 -4.99 10.06
CA ASP A 168 -2.85 -5.76 10.61
C ASP A 168 -3.27 -5.11 11.93
N GLY A 169 -4.49 -4.58 11.96
CA GLY A 169 -5.02 -3.76 13.04
C GLY A 169 -6.18 -4.42 13.77
N ASP A 170 -6.44 -4.00 14.99
CA ASP A 170 -7.52 -4.55 15.79
C ASP A 170 -8.89 -4.37 15.11
N GLY A 171 -9.79 -5.34 15.32
CA GLY A 171 -11.15 -5.27 14.77
C GLY A 171 -11.24 -5.34 13.24
N GLY A 172 -10.18 -5.79 12.55
CA GLY A 172 -10.14 -5.89 11.08
C GLY A 172 -9.79 -4.56 10.40
N ASN A 173 -9.14 -3.65 11.14
CA ASN A 173 -8.65 -2.39 10.62
C ASN A 173 -7.37 -2.58 9.79
N ASP A 174 -7.47 -3.32 8.70
CA ASP A 174 -6.29 -3.67 7.91
C ASP A 174 -5.95 -2.57 6.91
N LEU A 175 -4.66 -2.24 6.83
CA LEU A 175 -4.12 -1.29 5.88
C LEU A 175 -2.99 -1.91 5.07
N HIS A 176 -2.79 -1.43 3.85
CA HIS A 176 -1.54 -1.67 3.12
C HIS A 176 -1.06 -0.45 2.37
N LEU A 177 0.26 -0.38 2.26
CA LEU A 177 1.01 0.69 1.64
C LEU A 177 1.86 0.10 0.50
N ALA A 178 1.50 0.42 -0.74
CA ALA A 178 2.33 0.04 -1.89
C ALA A 178 3.68 0.76 -1.84
N TYR A 179 4.77 0.05 -2.13
CA TYR A 179 6.11 0.61 -2.26
C TYR A 179 6.75 0.31 -3.61
N TYR A 180 7.60 1.22 -4.09
CA TYR A 180 8.38 1.06 -5.31
C TYR A 180 9.73 1.81 -5.28
N ALA A 181 10.80 1.13 -5.70
CA ALA A 181 12.12 1.70 -5.90
C ALA A 181 12.88 1.03 -7.06
N ILE A 182 13.84 1.76 -7.64
CA ILE A 182 14.84 1.23 -8.56
C ILE A 182 16.21 1.37 -7.88
N VAL A 183 16.88 0.28 -7.58
CA VAL A 183 18.22 0.31 -6.96
C VAL A 183 19.28 0.12 -8.04
N GLY A 184 20.25 1.05 -8.14
CA GLY A 184 21.50 0.83 -8.88
C GLY A 184 21.47 0.77 -10.41
N ARG A 185 20.38 1.17 -11.08
CA ARG A 185 20.25 1.12 -12.55
C ARG A 185 20.56 2.42 -13.27
#